data_AF-A0A7J3QFT0-F1
#
_entry.id   AF-A0A7J3QFT0-F1
#
_cell.length_a   1.000
_cell.length_b   1.000
_cell.length_c   1.000
_cell.angle_alpha   90.00
_cell.angle_beta   90.00
_cell.angle_gamma   90.00
#
_symmetry.space_group_name_H-M   'P 1'
#
loop_
_entity.id
_entity.type
_entity.pdbx_description
1 polymer ?
#
loop_
_entity_poly.entity_id
_entity_poly.type
_entity_poly.pdbx_seq_one_letter_code
_entity_poly.pdbx_strand_id
1 'polypeptide(L)'
;VVVPYYNRPSQAGLYAHFRKIAEEVDIPIVIYNIPSRTGVNILPETVARLARLKNIVGIKEASGDMGQVKRIIEMVDRKDFIVTSGNDSDTLGIMRLGGVGVISVASNIVPDRVVGLVEAARRGDWERAERIHSELLPLFKALFIETNPVPVKTAMRWMGMPAGGVRLPLVEMEPENQRRLRQVLIEIGLLPGGPE
;
A
#
# COMPACT_ATOMS: atom_id res chain seq x y z
N VAL A 1 1.06 0.57 -12.63
CA VAL A 1 1.44 -0.66 -13.36
C VAL A 1 2.30 -1.52 -12.45
N VAL A 2 1.90 -2.78 -12.22
CA VAL A 2 2.65 -3.70 -11.34
C VAL A 2 3.91 -4.23 -12.03
N VAL A 3 4.97 -4.44 -11.25
CA VAL A 3 6.15 -5.20 -11.69
C VAL A 3 5.70 -6.59 -12.19
N PRO A 4 6.19 -7.08 -13.35
CA PRO A 4 5.84 -8.40 -13.87
C PRO A 4 6.01 -9.50 -12.83
N TYR A 5 4.93 -10.26 -12.61
CA TYR A 5 4.86 -11.34 -11.64
C TYR A 5 5.16 -12.70 -12.30
N TYR A 6 5.51 -13.68 -11.48
CA TYR A 6 5.74 -15.09 -11.84
C TYR A 6 6.99 -15.36 -12.68
N ASN A 7 7.16 -14.68 -13.82
CA ASN A 7 8.25 -14.94 -14.78
C ASN A 7 9.59 -14.25 -14.43
N ARG A 8 9.63 -13.44 -13.36
CA ARG A 8 10.84 -12.88 -12.71
C ARG A 8 11.88 -12.31 -13.71
N PRO A 9 11.53 -11.29 -14.51
CA PRO A 9 12.48 -10.68 -15.46
C PRO A 9 13.69 -10.05 -14.74
N SER A 10 14.80 -9.92 -15.47
CA SER A 10 15.97 -9.16 -15.02
C SER A 10 15.66 -7.67 -14.87
N GLN A 11 16.52 -6.91 -14.18
CA GLN A 11 16.38 -5.44 -14.08
C GLN A 11 16.34 -4.75 -15.46
N ALA A 12 17.10 -5.27 -16.43
CA ALA A 12 17.05 -4.78 -17.82
C ALA A 12 15.69 -5.06 -18.47
N GLY A 13 15.10 -6.24 -18.20
CA GLY A 13 13.75 -6.58 -18.64
C GLY A 13 12.68 -5.71 -17.99
N LEU A 14 12.78 -5.44 -16.69
CA LEU A 14 11.90 -4.52 -15.97
C LEU A 14 11.94 -3.11 -16.57
N TYR A 15 13.15 -2.58 -16.79
CA TYR A 15 13.32 -1.29 -17.45
C TYR A 15 12.67 -1.27 -18.83
N ALA A 16 12.96 -2.25 -19.68
CA ALA A 16 12.41 -2.32 -21.03
C ALA A 16 10.88 -2.42 -21.04
N HIS A 17 10.30 -3.18 -20.11
CA HIS A 17 8.85 -3.32 -19.95
C HIS A 17 8.17 -1.98 -19.63
N PHE A 18 8.61 -1.30 -18.56
CA PHE A 18 8.01 -0.02 -18.18
C PHE A 18 8.27 1.07 -19.21
N ARG A 19 9.47 1.10 -19.82
CA ARG A 19 9.80 2.04 -20.90
C ARG A 19 8.86 1.86 -22.09
N LYS A 20 8.66 0.61 -22.55
CA LYS A 20 7.79 0.35 -23.70
C LYS A 20 6.36 0.78 -23.42
N ILE A 21 5.82 0.52 -22.23
CA ILE A 21 4.48 1.00 -21.86
C ILE A 21 4.44 2.53 -21.86
N ALA A 22 5.42 3.17 -21.22
CA ALA A 22 5.52 4.62 -21.15
C ALA A 22 5.63 5.30 -22.54
N GLU A 23 6.26 4.67 -23.52
CA GLU A 23 6.38 5.17 -24.89
C GLU A 23 5.08 5.02 -25.70
N GLU A 24 4.22 4.06 -25.36
CA GLU A 24 3.01 3.72 -26.13
C GLU A 24 1.73 4.42 -25.62
N VAL A 25 1.71 4.91 -24.37
CA VAL A 25 0.55 5.61 -23.80
C VAL A 25 0.92 6.91 -23.09
N ASP A 26 0.24 8.01 -23.42
CA ASP A 26 0.50 9.33 -22.84
C ASP A 26 -0.40 9.62 -21.61
N ILE A 27 -0.28 8.77 -20.58
CA ILE A 27 -0.96 8.96 -19.28
C ILE A 27 0.03 8.82 -18.12
N PRO A 28 -0.21 9.45 -16.95
CA PRO A 28 0.62 9.26 -15.76
C PRO A 28 0.66 7.81 -15.28
N ILE A 29 1.86 7.28 -15.05
CA ILE A 29 2.14 5.91 -14.64
C ILE A 29 2.82 5.92 -13.26
N VAL A 30 2.21 5.21 -12.32
CA VAL A 30 2.82 4.86 -11.03
C VAL A 30 3.30 3.40 -11.10
N ILE A 31 4.59 3.18 -10.89
CA ILE A 31 5.18 1.84 -10.75
C ILE A 31 4.63 1.21 -9.47
N TYR A 32 4.34 -0.09 -9.46
CA TYR A 32 3.96 -0.79 -8.23
C TYR A 32 4.93 -1.95 -7.98
N ASN A 33 5.76 -1.77 -6.95
CA ASN A 33 6.71 -2.78 -6.47
C ASN A 33 6.14 -3.52 -5.25
N ILE A 34 5.97 -4.85 -5.37
CA ILE A 34 5.51 -5.73 -4.29
C ILE A 34 6.16 -7.12 -4.42
N PRO A 35 7.44 -7.27 -4.05
CA PRO A 35 8.21 -8.50 -4.28
C PRO A 35 7.56 -9.74 -3.67
N SER A 36 6.87 -9.61 -2.54
CA SER A 36 6.13 -10.68 -1.87
C SER A 36 5.03 -11.31 -2.73
N ARG A 37 4.54 -10.61 -3.77
CA ARG A 37 3.54 -11.12 -4.72
C ARG A 37 4.10 -11.35 -6.12
N THR A 38 5.07 -10.56 -6.55
CA THR A 38 5.63 -10.67 -7.91
C THR A 38 6.74 -11.71 -8.01
N GLY A 39 7.44 -11.99 -6.90
CA GLY A 39 8.64 -12.83 -6.86
C GLY A 39 9.90 -12.14 -7.38
N VAL A 40 9.85 -10.83 -7.65
CA VAL A 40 10.99 -10.03 -8.09
C VAL A 40 10.86 -8.59 -7.61
N ASN A 41 11.99 -8.01 -7.19
CA ASN A 41 12.09 -6.63 -6.72
C ASN A 41 12.63 -5.72 -7.84
N ILE A 42 12.00 -4.56 -8.07
CA ILE A 42 12.59 -3.50 -8.91
C ILE A 42 13.51 -2.64 -8.04
N LEU A 43 14.80 -2.60 -8.37
CA LEU A 43 15.81 -1.95 -7.53
C LEU A 43 15.81 -0.42 -7.70
N PRO A 44 16.31 0.36 -6.72
CA PRO A 44 16.39 1.82 -6.78
C PRO A 44 17.00 2.37 -8.06
N GLU A 45 18.06 1.74 -8.55
CA GLU A 45 18.77 2.14 -9.77
C GLU A 45 17.86 2.08 -11.01
N THR A 46 17.03 1.03 -11.09
CA THR A 46 16.07 0.86 -12.18
C THR A 46 14.93 1.88 -12.07
N VAL A 47 14.44 2.12 -10.85
CA VAL A 47 13.41 3.14 -10.59
C VAL A 47 13.92 4.53 -10.96
N ALA A 48 15.14 4.89 -10.58
CA ALA A 48 15.75 6.19 -10.89
C ALA A 48 15.91 6.40 -12.41
N ARG A 49 16.29 5.35 -13.15
CA ARG A 49 16.32 5.40 -14.62
C ARG A 49 14.94 5.59 -15.23
N LEU A 50 13.93 4.88 -14.73
CA LEU A 50 12.54 4.98 -15.20
C LEU A 50 11.91 6.33 -14.87
N ALA A 51 12.25 6.92 -13.72
CA ALA A 51 11.76 8.24 -13.31
C ALA A 51 12.14 9.35 -14.30
N ARG A 52 13.18 9.16 -15.12
CA ARG A 52 13.55 10.11 -16.19
C ARG A 52 12.54 10.17 -17.34
N LEU A 53 11.63 9.20 -17.45
CA LEU A 53 10.56 9.21 -18.44
C LEU A 53 9.42 10.10 -17.96
N LYS A 54 8.98 11.05 -18.79
CA LYS A 54 8.04 12.13 -18.43
C LYS A 54 6.79 11.62 -17.71
N ASN A 55 6.17 10.57 -18.23
CA ASN A 55 4.91 10.01 -17.76
C ASN A 55 5.07 8.94 -16.66
N ILE A 56 6.28 8.53 -16.27
CA ILE A 56 6.48 7.76 -15.04
C ILE A 56 6.60 8.75 -13.88
N VAL A 57 5.52 8.88 -13.12
CA VAL A 57 5.34 9.96 -12.13
C VAL A 57 5.57 9.50 -10.69
N GLY A 58 5.74 8.21 -10.44
CA GLY A 58 5.97 7.74 -9.08
C GLY A 58 6.06 6.24 -8.92
N ILE A 59 6.16 5.82 -7.67
CA ILE A 59 6.17 4.43 -7.24
C ILE A 59 5.29 4.22 -6.00
N LYS A 60 4.50 3.14 -6.03
CA LYS A 60 3.90 2.47 -4.88
C LYS A 60 4.90 1.43 -4.38
N GLU A 61 5.50 1.69 -3.23
CA GLU A 61 6.53 0.84 -2.62
C GLU A 61 5.90 -0.04 -1.53
N ALA A 62 5.86 -1.35 -1.75
CA ALA A 62 5.32 -2.34 -0.81
C ALA A 62 6.31 -3.48 -0.50
N SER A 63 7.61 -3.20 -0.57
CA SER A 63 8.67 -4.16 -0.23
C SER A 63 8.86 -4.33 1.27
N GLY A 64 8.50 -3.33 2.07
CA GLY A 64 8.82 -3.26 3.49
C GLY A 64 10.27 -2.86 3.79
N ASP A 65 11.07 -2.54 2.76
CA ASP A 65 12.47 -2.14 2.90
C ASP A 65 12.61 -0.60 2.93
N MET A 66 12.74 -0.06 4.13
CA MET A 66 12.94 1.38 4.36
C MET A 66 14.27 1.89 3.79
N GLY A 67 15.30 1.05 3.70
CA GLY A 67 16.57 1.39 3.06
C GLY A 67 16.38 1.59 1.56
N GLN A 68 15.66 0.68 0.89
CA GLN A 68 15.28 0.83 -0.51
C GLN A 68 14.44 2.09 -0.75
N VAL A 69 13.42 2.34 0.09
CA VAL A 69 12.62 3.57 0.02
C VAL A 69 13.51 4.80 0.08
N LYS A 70 14.42 4.87 1.05
CA LYS A 70 15.34 6.00 1.21
C LYS A 70 16.23 6.18 -0.02
N ARG A 71 16.81 5.10 -0.54
CA ARG A 71 17.65 5.13 -1.75
C ARG A 71 16.87 5.60 -2.98
N ILE A 72 15.62 5.19 -3.16
CA ILE A 72 14.78 5.70 -4.25
C ILE A 72 14.61 7.21 -4.14
N ILE A 73 14.26 7.70 -2.95
CA ILE A 73 14.07 9.14 -2.70
C ILE A 73 15.35 9.94 -2.96
N GLU A 74 16.51 9.40 -2.61
CA GLU A 74 17.82 10.05 -2.83
C GLU A 74 18.29 9.99 -4.29
N MET A 75 18.00 8.92 -5.03
CA MET A 75 18.50 8.69 -6.39
C MET A 75 17.62 9.32 -7.48
N VAL A 76 16.37 9.67 -7.17
CA VAL A 76 15.47 10.31 -8.14
C VAL A 76 15.62 11.83 -8.08
N ASP A 77 16.25 12.40 -9.11
CA ASP A 77 16.48 13.85 -9.20
C ASP A 77 15.18 14.68 -9.43
N ARG A 78 14.09 14.02 -9.84
CA ARG A 78 12.81 14.67 -10.15
C ARG A 78 12.00 14.98 -8.90
N LYS A 79 11.79 16.27 -8.63
CA LYS A 79 11.00 16.76 -7.49
C LYS A 79 9.51 16.41 -7.55
N ASP A 80 8.98 16.15 -8.73
CA ASP A 80 7.58 15.79 -8.95
C ASP A 80 7.34 14.27 -8.91
N PHE A 81 8.39 13.46 -8.75
CA PHE A 81 8.26 12.01 -8.63
C PHE A 81 7.79 11.63 -7.22
N ILE A 82 6.66 10.93 -7.14
CA ILE A 82 6.06 10.58 -5.84
C ILE A 82 6.46 9.18 -5.39
N VAL A 83 6.83 9.05 -4.11
CA VAL A 83 6.96 7.75 -3.43
C VAL A 83 5.78 7.60 -2.48
N THR A 84 4.98 6.56 -2.69
CA THR A 84 3.82 6.24 -1.84
C THR A 84 4.03 4.89 -1.17
N SER A 85 3.58 4.76 0.06
CA SER A 85 3.50 3.47 0.72
C SER A 85 2.48 2.58 0.03
N GLY A 86 2.82 1.30 -0.12
CA GLY A 86 1.88 0.25 -0.51
C GLY A 86 1.42 -0.64 0.63
N ASN A 87 1.94 -0.43 1.85
CA ASN A 87 1.54 -1.12 3.07
C ASN A 87 1.03 -0.08 4.09
N ASP A 88 -0.19 -0.25 4.61
CA ASP A 88 -0.76 0.73 5.55
C ASP A 88 0.13 0.96 6.79
N SER A 89 0.72 -0.11 7.33
CA SER A 89 1.64 -0.08 8.48
C SER A 89 2.92 0.73 8.24
N ASP A 90 3.35 0.84 6.99
CA ASP A 90 4.64 1.45 6.63
C ASP A 90 4.49 2.94 6.31
N THR A 91 3.25 3.44 6.23
CA THR A 91 2.91 4.80 5.80
C THR A 91 3.68 5.87 6.56
N LEU A 92 3.67 5.82 7.90
CA LEU A 92 4.36 6.82 8.73
C LEU A 92 5.87 6.81 8.47
N GLY A 93 6.49 5.62 8.43
CA GLY A 93 7.92 5.46 8.18
C GLY A 93 8.33 5.96 6.79
N ILE A 94 7.57 5.61 5.75
CA ILE A 94 7.84 6.06 4.38
C ILE A 94 7.69 7.59 4.27
N MET A 95 6.68 8.17 4.92
CA MET A 95 6.50 9.62 4.91
C MET A 95 7.61 10.37 5.67
N ARG A 96 8.15 9.81 6.76
CA ARG A 96 9.34 10.33 7.45
C ARG A 96 10.58 10.38 6.56
N LEU A 97 10.69 9.47 5.59
CA LEU A 97 11.82 9.41 4.65
C LEU A 97 11.68 10.36 3.47
N GLY A 98 10.51 10.98 3.28
CA GLY A 98 10.20 11.88 2.16
C GLY A 98 9.13 11.35 1.20
N GLY A 99 8.50 10.21 1.50
CA GLY A 99 7.30 9.77 0.78
C GLY A 99 6.10 10.69 1.03
N VAL A 100 5.11 10.64 0.15
CA VAL A 100 4.02 11.64 0.10
C VAL A 100 2.64 11.11 0.50
N GLY A 101 2.52 9.82 0.81
CA GLY A 101 1.24 9.23 1.21
C GLY A 101 1.22 7.71 1.06
N VAL A 102 0.01 7.17 0.87
CA VAL A 102 -0.26 5.72 0.82
C VAL A 102 -1.31 5.40 -0.24
N ILE A 103 -1.15 4.26 -0.91
CA ILE A 103 -2.23 3.60 -1.66
C ILE A 103 -2.75 2.46 -0.79
N SER A 104 -3.80 2.78 -0.03
CA SER A 104 -4.21 2.11 1.21
C SER A 104 -5.26 1.02 1.03
N VAL A 105 -5.18 -0.06 1.81
CA VAL A 105 -6.28 -1.02 1.99
C VAL A 105 -7.24 -0.52 3.05
N ALA A 106 -6.72 -0.07 4.20
CA ALA A 106 -7.53 0.38 5.35
C ALA A 106 -8.49 1.54 5.03
N SER A 107 -8.15 2.40 4.06
CA SER A 107 -9.00 3.50 3.60
C SER A 107 -10.36 3.06 3.05
N ASN A 108 -10.57 1.77 2.75
CA ASN A 108 -11.89 1.25 2.39
C ASN A 108 -12.89 1.31 3.55
N ILE A 109 -12.42 1.30 4.81
CA ILE A 109 -13.28 1.27 6.01
C ILE A 109 -12.99 2.38 7.01
N VAL A 110 -11.81 3.01 6.96
CA VAL A 110 -11.42 4.16 7.79
C VAL A 110 -10.76 5.29 6.97
N PRO A 111 -11.41 5.77 5.88
CA PRO A 111 -10.80 6.75 4.98
C PRO A 111 -10.42 8.05 5.69
N ASP A 112 -11.27 8.55 6.59
CA ASP A 112 -11.07 9.76 7.38
C ASP A 112 -9.83 9.69 8.27
N ARG A 113 -9.61 8.56 8.95
CA ARG A 113 -8.45 8.35 9.84
C ARG A 113 -7.16 8.18 9.04
N VAL A 114 -7.20 7.47 7.90
CA VAL A 114 -6.03 7.34 7.00
C VAL A 114 -5.66 8.69 6.37
N VAL A 115 -6.66 9.48 5.94
CA VAL A 115 -6.43 10.86 5.46
C VAL A 115 -5.85 11.72 6.58
N GLY A 116 -6.38 11.61 7.80
CA GLY A 116 -5.87 12.32 8.98
C GLY A 116 -4.40 12.02 9.27
N LEU A 117 -3.98 10.75 9.15
CA LEU A 117 -2.57 10.33 9.27
C LEU A 117 -1.70 11.02 8.21
N VAL A 118 -2.10 10.93 6.94
CA VAL A 118 -1.33 11.48 5.81
C VAL A 118 -1.25 13.00 5.91
N GLU A 119 -2.35 13.69 6.20
CA GLU A 119 -2.37 15.15 6.31
C GLU A 119 -1.55 15.67 7.52
N ALA A 120 -1.58 14.98 8.66
CA ALA A 120 -0.72 15.31 9.80
C ALA A 120 0.76 15.21 9.42
N ALA A 121 1.15 14.08 8.80
CA ALA A 121 2.52 13.88 8.34
C ALA A 121 2.95 14.91 7.28
N ARG A 122 2.08 15.24 6.30
CA ARG A 122 2.37 16.27 5.27
C ARG A 122 2.58 17.67 5.86
N ARG A 123 1.92 17.98 6.97
CA ARG A 123 2.09 19.27 7.69
C ARG A 123 3.27 19.27 8.66
N GLY A 124 3.98 18.15 8.80
CA GLY A 124 5.05 17.99 9.78
C GLY A 124 4.56 17.82 11.22
N ASP A 125 3.26 17.61 11.44
CA ASP A 125 2.68 17.28 12.75
C ASP A 125 2.89 15.80 13.05
N TRP A 126 4.14 15.47 13.34
CA TRP A 126 4.56 14.08 13.51
C TRP A 126 3.98 13.43 14.77
N GLU A 127 3.72 14.21 15.82
CA GLU A 127 3.11 13.69 17.05
C GLU A 127 1.68 13.22 16.78
N ARG A 128 0.88 14.03 16.08
CA ARG A 128 -0.46 13.63 15.66
C ARG A 128 -0.42 12.45 14.70
N ALA A 129 0.50 12.44 13.74
CA ALA A 129 0.66 11.33 12.80
C ALA A 129 0.99 10.01 13.53
N GLU A 130 1.93 10.04 14.48
CA GLU A 130 2.31 8.89 15.32
C GLU A 130 1.13 8.35 16.12
N ARG A 131 0.34 9.24 16.73
CA ARG A 131 -0.86 8.86 17.49
C ARG A 131 -1.88 8.16 16.60
N ILE A 132 -2.25 8.75 15.46
CA ILE A 132 -3.22 8.16 14.53
C ILE A 132 -2.71 6.81 13.99
N HIS A 133 -1.43 6.74 13.62
CA HIS A 133 -0.81 5.51 13.15
C HIS A 133 -0.87 4.41 14.20
N SER A 134 -0.54 4.73 15.46
CA SER A 134 -0.55 3.79 16.58
C SER A 134 -1.95 3.24 16.84
N GLU A 135 -2.98 4.09 16.80
CA GLU A 135 -4.37 3.67 16.94
C GLU A 135 -4.86 2.77 15.78
N LEU A 136 -4.33 2.99 14.57
CA LEU A 136 -4.70 2.22 13.38
C LEU A 136 -3.85 0.96 13.18
N LEU A 137 -2.69 0.86 13.82
CA LEU A 137 -1.75 -0.25 13.61
C LEU A 137 -2.37 -1.65 13.88
N PRO A 138 -3.21 -1.86 14.91
CA PRO A 138 -3.93 -3.13 15.08
C PRO A 138 -4.80 -3.48 13.86
N LEU A 139 -5.50 -2.49 13.31
CA LEU A 139 -6.32 -2.69 12.10
C LEU A 139 -5.45 -3.02 10.88
N PHE A 140 -4.36 -2.27 10.68
CA PHE A 140 -3.45 -2.51 9.56
C PHE A 140 -2.91 -3.94 9.58
N LYS A 141 -2.61 -4.51 10.74
CA LYS A 141 -2.20 -5.91 10.86
C LYS A 141 -3.36 -6.87 10.62
N ALA A 142 -4.53 -6.61 11.22
CA ALA A 142 -5.69 -7.48 11.10
C ALA A 142 -6.21 -7.60 9.65
N LEU A 143 -6.12 -6.54 8.85
CA LEU A 143 -6.53 -6.56 7.43
C LEU A 143 -5.62 -7.44 6.54
N PHE A 144 -4.50 -7.92 7.07
CA PHE A 144 -3.55 -8.80 6.39
C PHE A 144 -3.33 -10.13 7.14
N ILE A 145 -4.22 -10.47 8.08
CA ILE A 145 -4.20 -11.78 8.76
C ILE A 145 -4.40 -12.95 7.79
N GLU A 146 -5.09 -12.68 6.69
CA GLU A 146 -5.15 -13.51 5.48
C GLU A 146 -4.85 -12.65 4.25
N THR A 147 -4.76 -13.30 3.09
CA THR A 147 -4.44 -12.61 1.83
C THR A 147 -5.49 -11.56 1.49
N ASN A 148 -5.09 -10.28 1.47
CA ASN A 148 -5.91 -9.19 0.91
C ASN A 148 -6.36 -9.53 -0.52
N PRO A 149 -7.65 -9.35 -0.88
CA PRO A 149 -8.66 -8.55 -0.19
C PRO A 149 -9.65 -9.30 0.72
N VAL A 150 -9.38 -10.55 1.13
CA VAL A 150 -10.34 -11.34 1.93
C VAL A 150 -10.72 -10.63 3.25
N PRO A 151 -9.79 -10.14 4.10
CA PRO A 151 -10.17 -9.51 5.35
C PRO A 151 -10.92 -8.19 5.18
N VAL A 152 -10.47 -7.31 4.27
CA VAL A 152 -11.11 -5.99 4.06
C VAL A 152 -12.53 -6.15 3.51
N LYS A 153 -12.77 -7.09 2.59
CA LYS A 153 -14.12 -7.35 2.08
C LYS A 153 -15.05 -7.92 3.15
N THR A 154 -14.52 -8.75 4.05
CA THR A 154 -15.29 -9.26 5.20
C THR A 154 -15.64 -8.13 6.16
N ALA A 155 -14.69 -7.27 6.53
CA ALA A 155 -14.94 -6.08 7.36
C ALA A 155 -16.00 -5.16 6.73
N MET A 156 -15.87 -4.83 5.44
CA MET A 156 -16.83 -4.00 4.71
C MET A 156 -18.25 -4.58 4.76
N ARG A 157 -18.43 -5.91 4.62
CA ARG A 157 -19.75 -6.55 4.74
C ARG A 157 -20.34 -6.41 6.14
N TRP A 158 -19.55 -6.63 7.18
CA TRP A 158 -20.02 -6.46 8.57
C TRP A 158 -20.40 -5.01 8.88
N MET A 159 -19.76 -4.04 8.21
CA MET A 159 -20.09 -2.62 8.27
C MET A 159 -21.26 -2.21 7.35
N GLY A 160 -21.96 -3.17 6.73
CA GLY A 160 -23.11 -2.92 5.86
C GLY A 160 -22.76 -2.34 4.48
N MET A 161 -21.49 -2.38 4.07
CA MET A 161 -21.04 -1.86 2.77
C MET A 161 -21.15 -2.94 1.67
N PRO A 162 -21.44 -2.56 0.41
CA PRO A 162 -21.68 -3.51 -0.69
C PRO A 162 -20.36 -4.09 -1.26
N ALA A 163 -19.67 -4.94 -0.49
CA ALA A 163 -18.42 -5.55 -0.94
C ALA A 163 -18.62 -6.86 -1.74
N GLY A 164 -19.72 -7.58 -1.53
CA GLY A 164 -19.92 -8.93 -2.06
C GLY A 164 -18.87 -9.93 -1.56
N GLY A 165 -18.89 -11.15 -2.10
CA GLY A 165 -17.91 -12.20 -1.79
C GLY A 165 -16.61 -12.08 -2.60
N VAL A 166 -15.69 -13.02 -2.39
CA VAL A 166 -14.50 -13.20 -3.25
C VAL A 166 -14.76 -14.25 -4.34
N ARG A 167 -13.89 -14.30 -5.34
CA ARG A 167 -13.90 -15.34 -6.39
C ARG A 167 -12.70 -16.24 -6.21
N LEU A 168 -12.88 -17.53 -6.51
CA LEU A 168 -11.77 -18.49 -6.55
C LEU A 168 -10.61 -17.94 -7.40
N PRO A 169 -9.35 -18.16 -6.99
CA PRO A 169 -8.91 -19.06 -5.91
C PRO A 169 -8.99 -18.48 -4.49
N LEU A 170 -9.47 -17.24 -4.30
CA LEU A 170 -9.75 -16.71 -2.96
C LEU A 170 -11.03 -17.34 -2.40
N VAL A 171 -11.02 -17.58 -1.09
CA VAL A 171 -12.15 -18.16 -0.35
C VAL A 171 -12.57 -17.24 0.79
N GLU A 172 -13.71 -17.55 1.40
CA GLU A 172 -14.15 -16.86 2.61
C GLU A 172 -13.13 -17.00 3.74
N MET A 173 -13.09 -16.01 4.62
CA MET A 173 -12.10 -15.92 5.69
C MET A 173 -12.29 -17.04 6.72
N GLU A 174 -11.21 -17.58 7.27
CA GLU A 174 -11.28 -18.65 8.26
C GLU A 174 -11.99 -18.19 9.54
N PRO A 175 -12.85 -19.02 10.17
CA PRO A 175 -13.64 -18.60 11.34
C PRO A 175 -12.80 -18.05 12.49
N GLU A 176 -11.59 -18.56 12.70
CA GLU A 176 -10.66 -18.04 13.72
C GLU A 176 -10.20 -16.61 13.40
N ASN A 177 -9.84 -16.36 12.16
CA ASN A 177 -9.42 -15.03 11.70
C ASN A 177 -10.61 -14.06 11.67
N GLN A 178 -11.84 -14.55 11.46
CA GLN A 178 -13.05 -13.75 11.61
C GLN A 178 -13.21 -13.20 13.03
N ARG A 179 -13.06 -14.05 14.04
CA ARG A 179 -13.11 -13.61 15.45
C ARG A 179 -12.04 -12.56 15.76
N ARG A 180 -10.81 -12.79 15.30
CA ARG A 180 -9.68 -11.84 15.49
C ARG A 180 -9.92 -10.50 14.81
N LEU A 181 -10.37 -10.49 13.55
CA LEU A 181 -10.69 -9.26 12.84
C LEU A 181 -11.87 -8.51 13.49
N ARG A 182 -12.93 -9.23 13.86
CA ARG A 182 -14.11 -8.63 14.51
C ARG A 182 -13.74 -7.95 15.83
N GLN A 183 -12.91 -8.61 16.64
CA GLN A 183 -12.41 -8.03 17.90
C GLN A 183 -11.67 -6.71 17.67
N VAL A 184 -10.76 -6.67 16.68
CA VAL A 184 -10.04 -5.44 16.32
C VAL A 184 -11.00 -4.34 15.84
N LEU A 185 -12.00 -4.68 15.02
CA LEU A 185 -13.01 -3.73 14.56
C LEU A 185 -13.84 -3.14 15.71
N ILE A 186 -14.14 -3.93 16.76
CA ILE A 186 -14.82 -3.44 17.97
C ILE A 186 -13.92 -2.50 18.77
N GLU A 187 -12.66 -2.90 19.01
CA GLU A 187 -11.70 -2.12 19.79
C GLU A 187 -11.43 -0.74 19.18
N ILE A 188 -11.43 -0.63 17.85
CA ILE A 188 -11.24 0.63 17.14
C ILE A 188 -12.54 1.36 16.82
N GLY A 189 -13.69 0.87 17.32
CA GLY A 189 -14.99 1.53 17.25
C GLY A 189 -15.72 1.44 15.91
N LEU A 190 -15.40 0.47 15.04
CA LEU A 190 -16.06 0.26 13.75
C LEU A 190 -17.24 -0.72 13.80
N LEU A 191 -17.31 -1.56 14.83
CA LEU A 191 -18.44 -2.47 15.07
C LEU A 191 -18.91 -2.34 16.54
N PRO A 192 -20.21 -2.57 16.82
CA PRO A 192 -20.71 -2.56 18.18
C PRO A 192 -20.13 -3.72 19.00
N GLY A 193 -19.81 -3.47 20.27
CA GLY A 193 -19.45 -4.50 21.23
C GLY A 193 -20.69 -5.27 21.68
N GLY A 194 -20.88 -6.50 21.17
CA GLY A 194 -21.97 -7.39 21.58
C GLY A 194 -21.79 -8.82 21.03
N PRO A 195 -22.40 -9.83 21.70
CA PRO A 195 -22.39 -11.21 21.20
C PRO A 195 -23.07 -11.30 19.84
N GLU A 196 -22.64 -12.29 19.04
CA GLU A 196 -23.18 -12.61 17.71
C GLU A 196 -24.68 -12.94 17.72
#